data_AF-A0A370G8P2-F1
#
_entry.id   AF-A0A370G8P2-F1
#
_cell.length_a   1.000
_cell.length_b   1.000
_cell.length_c   1.000
_cell.angle_alpha   90.00
_cell.angle_beta   90.00
_cell.angle_gamma   90.00
#
_symmetry.space_group_name_H-M   'P 1'
#
loop_
_entity.id
_entity.type
_entity.pdbx_description
1 polymer ?
#
loop_
_entity_poly.entity_id
_entity_poly.type
_entity_poly.pdbx_seq_one_letter_code
_entity_poly.pdbx_strand_id
1 'polypeptide(L)' 'MAMEMDIEAVRRKMIQTGLEKGLTHSDTVQLSKELDKLLHRVQLFVSGMKLKR' A
#
# COMPACT_ATOMS: atom_id res chain seq x y z
N MET A 1 -3.99 1.60 13.78
CA MET A 1 -4.73 0.33 13.67
C MET A 1 -5.57 0.23 12.39
N ALA A 2 -6.60 1.05 12.13
CA ALA A 2 -7.42 0.89 10.91
C ALA A 2 -6.63 1.00 9.58
N MET A 3 -5.75 2.01 9.44
CA MET A 3 -4.95 2.21 8.21
C MET A 3 -3.92 1.10 7.96
N GLU A 4 -3.47 0.40 9.00
CA GLU A 4 -2.49 -0.70 8.87
C GLU A 4 -3.15 -1.96 8.32
N MET A 5 -4.42 -2.18 8.67
CA MET A 5 -5.22 -3.32 8.15
C MET A 5 -5.47 -3.20 6.66
N ASP A 6 -5.78 -2.00 6.16
CA ASP A 6 -5.95 -1.72 4.72
C ASP A 6 -4.65 -1.94 3.93
N ILE A 7 -3.51 -1.46 4.45
CA ILE A 7 -2.20 -1.67 3.83
C ILE A 7 -1.88 -3.17 3.73
N GLU A 8 -2.12 -3.92 4.79
CA GLU A 8 -1.82 -5.35 4.80
C GLU A 8 -2.74 -6.15 3.88
N ALA A 9 -4.01 -5.77 3.78
CA ALA A 9 -4.96 -6.37 2.84
C ALA A 9 -4.54 -6.15 1.38
N VAL A 10 -4.20 -4.91 1.01
CA VAL A 10 -3.75 -4.58 -0.36
C VAL A 10 -2.42 -5.26 -0.65
N ARG A 11 -1.49 -5.33 0.32
CA ARG A 11 -0.21 -6.04 0.17
C ARG A 11 -0.41 -7.53 -0.10
N ARG A 12 -1.26 -8.21 0.67
CA ARG A 12 -1.57 -9.63 0.46
C ARG A 12 -2.15 -9.87 -0.93
N LYS A 13 -3.10 -9.03 -1.35
CA LYS A 13 -3.72 -9.11 -2.68
C LYS A 13 -2.72 -8.88 -3.81
N MET A 14 -1.80 -7.92 -3.66
CA MET A 14 -0.72 -7.67 -4.62
C MET A 14 0.21 -8.86 -4.76
N ILE A 15 0.66 -9.44 -3.63
CA ILE A 15 1.54 -10.61 -3.64
C ILE A 15 0.86 -11.79 -4.32
N GLN A 16 -0.39 -12.08 -3.94
CA GLN A 16 -1.16 -13.15 -4.54
C GLN A 16 -1.33 -12.95 -6.06
N THR A 17 -1.74 -11.75 -6.48
CA THR A 17 -1.90 -11.43 -7.91
C THR A 17 -0.57 -11.52 -8.67
N GLY A 18 0.53 -11.10 -8.04
CA GLY A 18 1.87 -11.22 -8.61
C GLY A 18 2.35 -12.66 -8.77
N LEU A 19 1.95 -13.56 -7.87
CA LEU A 19 2.19 -14.99 -7.96
C LEU A 19 1.33 -15.66 -9.04
N GLU A 20 0.07 -15.25 -9.18
CA GLU A 20 -0.89 -15.86 -10.12
C GLU A 20 -0.72 -15.34 -11.56
N LYS A 21 -0.50 -14.04 -11.73
CA LYS A 21 -0.52 -13.36 -13.05
C LYS A 21 0.82 -12.77 -13.46
N GLY A 22 1.79 -12.70 -12.54
CA GLY A 22 3.10 -12.09 -12.74
C GLY A 22 3.18 -10.66 -12.21
N LEU A 23 4.42 -10.23 -11.90
CA LEU A 23 4.70 -8.92 -11.30
C LEU A 23 4.49 -7.74 -12.28
N THR A 24 4.60 -8.01 -13.59
CA THR A 24 4.39 -7.01 -14.65
C THR A 24 2.94 -6.96 -15.15
N HIS A 25 2.06 -7.83 -14.63
CA HIS A 25 0.65 -7.82 -14.99
C HIS A 25 0.01 -6.50 -14.56
N SER A 26 -0.87 -5.97 -15.40
CA SER A 26 -1.57 -4.69 -15.16
C SER A 26 -2.25 -4.65 -13.79
N ASP A 27 -2.92 -5.74 -13.39
CA ASP A 27 -3.53 -5.88 -12.06
C ASP A 27 -2.51 -5.74 -10.92
N THR A 28 -1.36 -6.41 -11.00
CA THR A 28 -0.30 -6.34 -9.99
C THR A 28 0.29 -4.93 -9.89
N VAL A 29 0.48 -4.28 -11.04
CA VAL A 29 0.96 -2.88 -11.13
C VAL A 29 -0.07 -1.91 -10.55
N GLN A 30 -1.37 -2.13 -10.78
CA GLN A 30 -2.43 -1.31 -10.18
C GLN A 30 -2.46 -1.46 -8.66
N LEU A 31 -2.36 -2.69 -8.15
CA LEU A 31 -2.30 -2.96 -6.72
C LEU A 31 -1.04 -2.35 -6.07
N SER A 32 0.10 -2.35 -6.77
CA SER A 32 1.32 -1.66 -6.34
C SER A 32 1.12 -0.15 -6.20
N LYS A 33 0.47 0.50 -7.18
CA LYS A 33 0.15 1.93 -7.12
C LYS A 33 -0.83 2.26 -5.99
N GLU A 34 -1.78 1.38 -5.71
CA GLU A 34 -2.73 1.57 -4.62
C GLU A 34 -2.05 1.44 -3.25
N LEU A 35 -1.17 0.44 -3.10
CA LEU A 35 -0.36 0.26 -1.90
C LEU A 35 0.55 1.46 -1.64
N ASP A 36 1.20 1.98 -2.68
CA ASP A 36 2.06 3.17 -2.59
C ASP A 36 1.29 4.41 -2.09
N LYS A 37 0.08 4.65 -2.60
CA LYS A 37 -0.79 5.76 -2.13
C LYS A 37 -1.16 5.63 -0.66
N LEU A 38 -1.47 4.42 -0.19
CA LEU A 38 -1.80 4.16 1.22
C LEU A 38 -0.59 4.41 2.12
N LEU A 39 0.58 3.92 1.71
CA LEU A 39 1.84 4.15 2.43
C LEU A 39 2.18 5.64 2.49
N HIS A 40 2.02 6.37 1.38
CA HIS A 40 2.25 7.80 1.32
C HIS A 40 1.31 8.57 2.26
N ARG A 41 0.02 8.22 2.31
CA ARG A 41 -0.94 8.83 3.26
C ARG A 41 -0.52 8.59 4.71
N VAL A 42 -0.10 7.38 5.05
CA VAL A 42 0.38 7.07 6.41
C VAL A 42 1.67 7.84 6.70
N GLN A 43 2.60 7.91 5.76
CA GLN A 43 3.84 8.67 5.91
C GLN A 43 3.56 10.17 6.14
N LEU A 44 2.63 10.76 5.39
CA LEU A 44 2.22 12.15 5.58
C LEU A 44 1.57 12.35 6.95
N PHE A 45 0.71 11.43 7.38
CA PHE A 45 0.09 11.49 8.70
C PHE A 45 1.14 11.45 9.82
N VAL A 46 2.07 10.50 9.75
CA VAL A 46 3.17 10.36 10.72
C VAL A 46 4.11 11.58 10.67
N SER A 47 4.39 12.12 9.47
CA SER A 47 5.28 13.28 9.31
C SER A 47 4.62 14.59 9.79
N GLY A 48 3.31 14.75 9.58
CA GLY A 48 2.52 15.85 10.13
C GLY A 48 2.45 15.83 11.65
N MET A 49 2.47 14.64 12.27
CA MET A 49 2.61 14.50 13.73
C MET A 49 4.00 14.91 14.25
N LYS A 50 5.06 14.81 13.43
CA LYS A 50 6.43 15.20 13.82
C LYS A 50 6.66 16.72 13.82
N LEU A 51 5.83 17.52 13.14
CA LEU A 51 6.00 18.97 13.01
C LEU A 51 5.38 19.80 14.15
N LYS A 52 4.69 19.16 15.11
CA LYS A 52 4.11 19.80 16.32
C LYS A 52 5.02 19.59 17.55
N ARG A 53 6.32 19.88 17.44
CA ARG A 53 7.25 19.91 18.59
C ARG A 53 7.87 21.28 18.73
#